data_AF-A0A4P5XCE8-F1
#
_entry.id   AF-A0A4P5XCE8-F1
#
_cell.length_a   1.000
_cell.length_b   1.000
_cell.length_c   1.000
_cell.angle_alpha   90.00
_cell.angle_beta   90.00
_cell.angle_gamma   90.00
#
_symmetry.space_group_name_H-M   'P 1'
#
loop_
_entity.id
_entity.type
_entity.pdbx_description
1 polymer ?
#
loop_
_entity_poly.entity_id
_entity_poly.type
_entity_poly.pdbx_seq_one_letter_code
_entity_poly.pdbx_strand_id
1 'polypeptide(L)'
;MLVVVANWGIADGTLLSATRHAQVEWLAAVRRAVIRAGMRRDGRYEPPERVDVVLAGDTFDLLTSTAWTAQARPWQRGPRARAARERVLAGAATRAGRLLAGLRRWARAGMAVPRAGRNGRPAAGTEARVPVGVVLLAGDRDAWLEEAQLVASRHGIRIGVVWADSFRGASVRHGHEFDPFTSGDGESAAARPRDRGPTLAESLAVDLVARFGAMLAARPRDWPVTRPLVAALAGTRPAAVAAAFRRWRMRAAAAPVMVEDRWRTAVDAWWREARRTRPTCGVEYDPVDTIATALAAAGAATIAAPAVPFDPPCGLPDCCPAGDVAAVREILVLGHPPGAGTAGVNGAASASLVCLGRPGAPRSVPATAVFTRHDEHLRHDSLHDEPDAAIVASLGHGSSPAMEAA
;
A
#
# COMPACT_ATOMS: atom_id res chain seq x y z
N MET A 1 11.11 18.85 -6.87
CA MET A 1 9.73 18.45 -6.52
C MET A 1 9.77 17.01 -6.05
N LEU A 2 9.06 16.68 -4.96
CA LEU A 2 8.95 15.32 -4.44
C LEU A 2 7.51 14.82 -4.61
N VAL A 3 7.35 13.63 -5.15
CA VAL A 3 6.08 12.92 -5.33
C VAL A 3 6.18 11.64 -4.53
N VAL A 4 5.33 11.48 -3.52
CA VAL A 4 5.28 10.27 -2.71
C VAL A 4 3.95 9.57 -2.94
N VAL A 5 3.99 8.27 -3.23
CA VAL A 5 2.81 7.42 -3.33
C VAL A 5 3.02 6.15 -2.51
N ALA A 6 1.99 5.61 -1.87
CA ALA A 6 2.10 4.38 -1.08
C ALA A 6 0.92 3.42 -1.31
N ASN A 7 1.10 2.16 -0.89
CA ASN A 7 0.05 1.13 -0.84
C ASN A 7 -0.63 0.87 -2.19
N TRP A 8 0.16 0.52 -3.20
CA TRP A 8 -0.42 0.05 -4.46
C TRP A 8 -0.97 -1.37 -4.35
N GLY A 9 -0.34 -2.23 -3.54
CA GLY A 9 -0.78 -3.60 -3.29
C GLY A 9 -0.93 -4.44 -4.57
N ILE A 10 -0.06 -4.24 -5.57
CA ILE A 10 -0.16 -4.97 -6.85
C ILE A 10 0.25 -6.42 -6.62
N ALA A 11 -0.72 -7.33 -6.58
CA ALA A 11 -0.46 -8.76 -6.39
C ALA A 11 -0.18 -9.52 -7.70
N ASP A 12 0.21 -10.78 -7.58
CA ASP A 12 0.50 -11.70 -8.69
C ASP A 12 -0.72 -12.12 -9.52
N GLY A 13 -1.93 -11.90 -8.98
CA GLY A 13 -3.17 -12.20 -9.67
C GLY A 13 -3.95 -13.41 -9.23
N THR A 14 -3.32 -14.26 -8.43
CA THR A 14 -3.89 -15.56 -8.06
C THR A 14 -5.09 -15.39 -7.13
N LEU A 15 -5.02 -14.42 -6.22
CA LEU A 15 -6.11 -14.06 -5.29
C LEU A 15 -6.62 -12.64 -5.52
N LEU A 16 -5.72 -11.67 -5.76
CA LEU A 16 -6.11 -10.27 -5.92
C LEU A 16 -6.03 -9.83 -7.39
N SER A 17 -6.90 -8.89 -7.80
CA SER A 17 -6.83 -8.28 -9.13
C SER A 17 -6.02 -6.99 -9.09
N ALA A 18 -5.26 -6.71 -10.15
CA ALA A 18 -4.59 -5.43 -10.31
C ALA A 18 -5.46 -4.48 -11.16
N THR A 19 -5.57 -3.22 -10.74
CA THR A 19 -6.31 -2.19 -11.49
C THR A 19 -5.37 -1.48 -12.48
N ARG A 20 -5.32 -1.94 -13.73
CA ARG A 20 -4.47 -1.34 -14.78
C ARG A 20 -4.81 0.12 -15.09
N HIS A 21 -6.07 0.50 -14.99
CA HIS A 21 -6.55 1.87 -15.25
C HIS A 21 -5.90 2.88 -14.29
N ALA A 22 -5.94 2.59 -12.99
CA ALA A 22 -5.34 3.43 -11.96
C ALA A 22 -3.85 3.70 -12.19
N GLN A 23 -3.10 2.75 -12.75
CA GLN A 23 -1.67 2.93 -13.09
C GLN A 23 -1.47 4.03 -14.14
N VAL A 24 -2.28 4.03 -15.20
CA VAL A 24 -2.19 5.02 -16.29
C VAL A 24 -2.67 6.38 -15.81
N GLU A 25 -3.80 6.42 -15.10
CA GLU A 25 -4.36 7.64 -14.53
C GLU A 25 -3.40 8.32 -13.57
N TRP A 26 -2.75 7.54 -12.69
CA TRP A 26 -1.77 8.07 -11.75
C TRP A 26 -0.56 8.65 -12.47
N LEU A 27 0.00 7.96 -13.47
CA LEU A 27 1.11 8.50 -14.27
C LEU A 27 0.72 9.83 -14.94
N ALA A 28 -0.50 9.93 -15.46
CA ALA A 28 -1.02 11.17 -16.04
C ALA A 28 -1.24 12.26 -14.96
N ALA A 29 -1.73 11.89 -13.78
CA ALA A 29 -1.95 12.79 -12.67
C ALA A 29 -0.64 13.39 -12.14
N VAL A 30 0.41 12.57 -12.00
CA VAL A 30 1.75 13.05 -11.63
C VAL A 30 2.27 14.03 -12.68
N ARG A 31 2.15 13.73 -13.97
CA ARG A 31 2.55 14.68 -15.03
C ARG A 31 1.79 16.00 -14.92
N ARG A 32 0.47 15.96 -14.70
CA ARG A 32 -0.33 17.18 -14.49
C ARG A 32 0.13 17.95 -13.24
N ALA A 33 0.46 17.26 -12.16
CA ALA A 33 0.98 17.88 -10.94
C ALA A 33 2.33 18.55 -11.18
N VAL A 34 3.24 17.93 -11.95
CA VAL A 34 4.55 18.53 -12.30
C VAL A 34 4.36 19.79 -13.14
N ILE A 35 3.42 19.78 -14.10
CA ILE A 35 3.10 20.98 -14.90
C ILE A 35 2.54 22.09 -14.00
N ARG A 36 1.61 21.77 -13.09
CA ARG A 36 1.07 22.77 -12.14
C ARG A 36 2.14 23.31 -11.20
N ALA A 37 3.03 22.45 -10.71
CA ALA A 37 4.13 22.85 -9.82
C ALA A 37 5.14 23.79 -10.49
N GLY A 38 5.18 23.83 -11.83
CA GLY A 38 5.98 24.80 -12.56
C GLY A 38 5.36 26.20 -12.64
N MET A 39 4.08 26.37 -12.27
CA MET A 39 3.48 27.70 -12.20
C MET A 39 3.98 28.43 -10.96
N ARG A 40 4.72 29.52 -11.19
CA ARG A 40 5.25 30.41 -10.15
C ARG A 40 4.18 31.40 -9.68
N ARG A 41 4.42 32.03 -8.53
CA ARG A 41 3.52 33.05 -7.94
C ARG A 41 3.35 34.28 -8.82
N ASP A 42 4.35 34.61 -9.63
CA ASP A 42 4.31 35.70 -10.61
C ASP A 42 3.53 35.34 -11.89
N GLY A 43 2.94 34.14 -11.95
CA GLY A 43 2.19 33.63 -13.09
C GLY A 43 3.05 33.08 -14.23
N ARG A 44 4.39 33.17 -14.13
CA ARG A 44 5.29 32.56 -15.10
C ARG A 44 5.40 31.06 -14.86
N TYR A 45 5.60 30.33 -15.95
CA TYR A 45 5.76 28.89 -15.94
C TYR A 45 7.23 28.56 -16.12
N GLU A 46 7.75 27.83 -15.15
CA GLU A 46 9.11 27.31 -15.13
C GLU A 46 9.06 25.87 -14.59
N PRO A 47 9.30 24.85 -15.44
CA PRO A 47 9.29 23.47 -15.00
C PRO A 47 10.20 23.23 -13.78
N PRO A 48 9.84 22.32 -12.86
CA PRO A 48 10.76 21.93 -11.80
C PRO A 48 12.08 21.40 -12.38
N GLU A 49 13.21 21.75 -11.77
CA GLU A 49 14.54 21.29 -12.19
C GLU A 49 14.66 19.75 -12.16
N ARG A 50 13.98 19.11 -11.20
CA ARG A 50 13.96 17.66 -10.99
C ARG A 50 12.70 17.23 -10.24
N VAL A 51 12.25 16.02 -10.56
CA VAL A 51 11.20 15.31 -9.83
C VAL A 51 11.79 14.05 -9.21
N ASP A 52 11.52 13.83 -7.91
CA ASP A 52 11.79 12.56 -7.25
C ASP A 52 10.45 11.87 -7.00
N VAL A 53 10.30 10.65 -7.51
CA VAL A 53 9.11 9.81 -7.34
C VAL A 53 9.48 8.69 -6.37
N VAL A 54 8.84 8.68 -5.21
CA VAL A 54 9.03 7.69 -4.17
C VAL A 54 7.76 6.87 -4.02
N LEU A 55 7.85 5.57 -4.28
CA LEU A 55 6.80 4.61 -3.96
C LEU A 55 7.09 4.07 -2.55
N ALA A 56 6.47 4.66 -1.54
CA ALA A 56 6.72 4.45 -0.14
C ALA A 56 6.07 3.17 0.39
N GLY A 57 6.64 2.01 0.04
CA GLY A 57 6.24 0.70 0.56
C GLY A 57 4.94 0.15 0.00
N ASP A 58 4.78 -1.17 0.16
CA ASP A 58 3.61 -1.94 -0.26
C ASP A 58 3.23 -1.61 -1.72
N THR A 59 4.23 -1.47 -2.59
CA THR A 59 3.98 -1.28 -4.03
C THR A 59 3.39 -2.55 -4.60
N PHE A 60 3.93 -3.69 -4.17
CA PHE A 60 3.44 -5.01 -4.48
C PHE A 60 2.82 -5.67 -3.25
N ASP A 61 1.85 -6.55 -3.48
CA ASP A 61 1.43 -7.52 -2.46
C ASP A 61 2.02 -8.88 -2.84
N LEU A 62 3.12 -9.24 -2.16
CA LEU A 62 3.87 -10.46 -2.43
C LEU A 62 3.51 -11.58 -1.44
N LEU A 63 2.55 -11.33 -0.53
CA LEU A 63 2.13 -12.26 0.51
C LEU A 63 0.74 -12.84 0.27
N THR A 64 -0.14 -12.15 -0.45
CA THR A 64 -1.48 -12.66 -0.80
C THR A 64 -1.47 -13.43 -2.12
N SER A 65 -0.85 -14.61 -2.12
CA SER A 65 -0.74 -15.49 -3.30
C SER A 65 -1.08 -16.95 -3.00
N THR A 66 -1.70 -17.66 -3.95
CA THR A 66 -1.89 -19.11 -3.86
C THR A 66 -0.57 -19.89 -3.88
N ALA A 67 0.55 -19.28 -4.29
CA ALA A 67 1.85 -19.94 -4.25
C ALA A 67 2.27 -20.35 -2.82
N TRP A 68 1.73 -19.66 -1.80
CA TRP A 68 2.05 -19.92 -0.39
C TRP A 68 1.17 -20.97 0.26
N THR A 69 0.09 -21.42 -0.38
CA THR A 69 -0.76 -22.47 0.18
C THR A 69 -0.16 -23.87 0.02
N ALA A 70 0.91 -23.99 -0.77
CA ALA A 70 1.77 -25.17 -0.83
C ALA A 70 2.70 -25.28 0.42
N GLN A 71 3.61 -26.26 0.43
CA GLN A 71 4.62 -26.45 1.48
C GLN A 71 5.74 -25.37 1.52
N ALA A 72 5.58 -24.24 0.82
CA ALA A 72 6.55 -23.17 0.80
C ALA A 72 5.98 -21.91 1.48
N ARG A 73 6.81 -21.21 2.25
CA ARG A 73 6.49 -19.91 2.84
C ARG A 73 7.46 -18.82 2.42
N PRO A 74 7.02 -17.56 2.46
CA PRO A 74 7.88 -16.43 2.16
C PRO A 74 9.21 -16.40 2.93
N TRP A 75 9.14 -16.59 4.24
CA TRP A 75 10.28 -16.56 5.17
C TRP A 75 11.10 -17.86 5.18
N GLN A 76 10.70 -18.89 4.43
CA GLN A 76 11.47 -20.14 4.37
C GLN A 76 12.70 -20.01 3.46
N ARG A 77 13.76 -20.70 3.87
CA ARG A 77 14.98 -20.90 3.07
C ARG A 77 14.80 -22.06 2.08
N GLY A 78 15.68 -22.12 1.09
CA GLY A 78 15.76 -23.21 0.12
C GLY A 78 15.20 -22.87 -1.28
N PRO A 79 15.50 -23.74 -2.26
CA PRO A 79 15.23 -23.49 -3.67
C PRO A 79 13.74 -23.40 -3.99
N ARG A 80 12.89 -24.20 -3.31
CA ARG A 80 11.43 -24.18 -3.52
C ARG A 80 10.81 -22.85 -3.12
N ALA A 81 11.15 -22.34 -1.93
CA ALA A 81 10.68 -21.04 -1.45
C ALA A 81 11.18 -19.91 -2.36
N ARG A 82 12.46 -19.95 -2.76
CA ARG A 82 13.03 -19.00 -3.73
C ARG A 82 12.28 -18.99 -5.06
N ALA A 83 12.03 -20.14 -5.66
CA ALA A 83 11.30 -20.23 -6.93
C ALA A 83 9.85 -19.72 -6.80
N ALA A 84 9.21 -19.93 -5.66
CA ALA A 84 7.89 -19.36 -5.38
C ALA A 84 7.94 -17.82 -5.30
N ARG A 85 8.93 -17.24 -4.60
CA ARG A 85 9.15 -15.78 -4.52
C ARG A 85 9.34 -15.16 -5.90
N GLU A 86 10.24 -15.73 -6.70
CA GLU A 86 10.54 -15.27 -8.05
C GLU A 86 9.27 -15.28 -8.92
N ARG A 87 8.44 -16.33 -8.81
CA ARG A 87 7.16 -16.43 -9.53
C ARG A 87 6.14 -15.37 -9.09
N VAL A 88 5.97 -15.19 -7.78
CA VAL A 88 5.02 -14.21 -7.23
C VAL A 88 5.43 -12.79 -7.61
N LEU A 89 6.72 -12.45 -7.46
CA LEU A 89 7.27 -11.17 -7.87
C LEU A 89 7.11 -10.94 -9.38
N ALA A 90 7.44 -11.93 -10.22
CA ALA A 90 7.28 -11.82 -11.67
C ALA A 90 5.82 -11.60 -12.09
N GLY A 91 4.88 -12.31 -11.45
CA GLY A 91 3.45 -12.14 -11.67
C GLY A 91 2.97 -10.73 -11.28
N ALA A 92 3.41 -10.24 -10.13
CA ALA A 92 3.10 -8.89 -9.65
C ALA A 92 3.69 -7.82 -10.57
N ALA A 93 4.95 -7.96 -10.98
CA ALA A 93 5.62 -7.04 -11.91
C ALA A 93 4.95 -7.01 -13.28
N THR A 94 4.52 -8.15 -13.80
CA THR A 94 3.77 -8.22 -15.07
C THR A 94 2.45 -7.44 -14.98
N ARG A 95 1.75 -7.55 -13.84
CA ARG A 95 0.52 -6.79 -13.58
C ARG A 95 0.75 -5.30 -13.35
N ALA A 96 1.92 -4.94 -12.83
CA ALA A 96 2.40 -3.56 -12.72
C ALA A 96 2.99 -3.01 -14.04
N GLY A 97 2.89 -3.75 -15.16
CA GLY A 97 3.63 -3.43 -16.39
C GLY A 97 3.42 -2.01 -16.92
N ARG A 98 2.22 -1.42 -16.77
CA ARG A 98 1.97 -0.03 -17.22
C ARG A 98 2.67 0.98 -16.31
N LEU A 99 2.56 0.80 -14.99
CA LEU A 99 3.26 1.60 -14.00
C LEU A 99 4.78 1.52 -14.20
N LEU A 100 5.34 0.30 -14.21
CA LEU A 100 6.78 0.09 -14.35
C LEU A 100 7.34 0.59 -15.69
N ALA A 101 6.61 0.41 -16.80
CA ALA A 101 7.03 0.97 -18.09
C ALA A 101 7.03 2.51 -18.08
N GLY A 102 6.03 3.12 -17.43
CA GLY A 102 5.96 4.57 -17.24
C GLY A 102 7.11 5.12 -16.41
N LEU A 103 7.34 4.51 -15.24
CA LEU A 103 8.44 4.87 -14.33
C LEU A 103 9.81 4.69 -14.99
N ARG A 104 10.05 3.55 -15.67
CA ARG A 104 11.28 3.30 -16.43
C ARG A 104 11.51 4.36 -17.51
N ARG A 105 10.46 4.75 -18.24
CA ARG A 105 10.56 5.80 -19.27
C ARG A 105 10.97 7.13 -18.64
N TRP A 106 10.36 7.51 -17.53
CA TRP A 106 10.71 8.74 -16.82
C TRP A 106 12.13 8.71 -16.25
N ALA A 107 12.54 7.60 -15.63
CA ALA A 107 13.88 7.45 -15.08
C ALA A 107 14.98 7.58 -16.16
N ARG A 108 14.73 7.10 -17.38
CA ARG A 108 15.72 7.13 -18.48
C ARG A 108 15.71 8.40 -19.31
N ALA A 109 14.53 8.95 -19.60
CA ALA A 109 14.37 10.04 -20.58
C ALA A 109 13.83 11.33 -19.96
N GLY A 110 13.54 11.32 -18.65
CA GLY A 110 12.82 12.40 -17.98
C GLY A 110 11.32 12.41 -18.31
N MET A 111 10.61 13.28 -17.61
CA MET A 111 9.19 13.56 -17.83
C MET A 111 9.03 14.66 -18.87
N ALA A 112 8.25 14.39 -19.92
CA ALA A 112 7.85 15.41 -20.88
C ALA A 112 6.88 16.40 -20.23
N VAL A 113 7.22 17.68 -20.28
CA VAL A 113 6.37 18.80 -19.85
C VAL A 113 6.44 19.90 -20.91
N PRO A 114 5.45 20.81 -20.99
CA PRO A 114 5.54 21.96 -21.88
C PRO A 114 6.80 22.79 -21.59
N ARG A 115 7.36 23.47 -22.60
CA ARG A 115 8.30 24.59 -22.39
C ARG A 115 7.54 25.87 -22.07
N ALA A 116 8.23 26.82 -21.44
CA ALA A 116 7.72 28.19 -21.33
C ALA A 116 7.73 28.84 -22.73
N GLY A 117 6.60 29.42 -23.13
CA GLY A 117 6.49 30.27 -24.30
C GLY A 117 7.04 31.67 -24.05
N ARG A 118 7.02 32.52 -25.08
CA ARG A 118 7.48 33.92 -24.98
C ARG A 118 6.71 34.74 -23.94
N ASN A 119 5.45 34.38 -23.66
CA ASN A 119 4.60 35.00 -22.63
C ASN A 119 4.79 34.37 -21.23
N GLY A 120 5.78 33.48 -21.06
CA GLY A 120 6.01 32.78 -19.80
C GLY A 120 4.90 31.79 -19.43
N ARG A 121 4.04 31.36 -20.37
CA ARG A 121 3.02 30.32 -20.12
C ARG A 121 3.44 28.97 -20.73
N PRO A 122 2.85 27.83 -20.31
CA PRO A 122 3.08 26.55 -20.96
C PRO A 122 2.71 26.62 -22.46
N ALA A 123 3.67 26.41 -23.35
CA ALA A 123 3.45 26.45 -24.80
C ALA A 123 3.09 25.06 -25.34
N ALA A 124 1.93 24.95 -25.99
CA ALA A 124 1.51 23.74 -26.66
C ALA A 124 2.49 23.35 -27.79
N GLY A 125 2.74 22.06 -27.96
CA GLY A 125 3.60 21.53 -29.04
C GLY A 125 5.11 21.63 -28.83
N THR A 126 5.59 22.26 -27.74
CA THR A 126 7.02 22.29 -27.39
C THR A 126 7.26 21.63 -26.04
N GLU A 127 8.19 20.68 -25.98
CA GLU A 127 8.47 19.91 -24.76
C GLU A 127 9.87 20.19 -24.17
N ALA A 128 9.92 20.23 -22.85
CA ALA A 128 11.14 20.06 -22.06
C ALA A 128 11.11 18.69 -21.38
N ARG A 129 12.29 18.17 -21.05
CA ARG A 129 12.44 16.94 -20.26
C ARG A 129 12.90 17.31 -18.87
N VAL A 130 12.08 17.01 -17.88
CA VAL A 130 12.44 17.16 -16.46
C VAL A 130 13.05 15.83 -15.99
N PRO A 131 14.29 15.81 -15.49
CA PRO A 131 14.89 14.62 -14.90
C PRO A 131 14.03 14.01 -13.79
N VAL A 132 13.90 12.69 -13.77
CA VAL A 132 13.11 11.96 -12.77
C VAL A 132 13.96 10.91 -12.06
N GLY A 133 14.10 11.02 -10.74
CA GLY A 133 14.58 9.93 -9.89
C GLY A 133 13.42 9.06 -9.45
N VAL A 134 13.55 7.73 -9.56
CA VAL A 134 12.52 6.79 -9.09
C VAL A 134 13.09 5.90 -7.99
N VAL A 135 12.39 5.84 -6.86
CA VAL A 135 12.72 4.97 -5.73
C VAL A 135 11.50 4.17 -5.30
N LEU A 136 11.67 2.86 -5.18
CA LEU A 136 10.74 1.94 -4.53
C LEU A 136 11.24 1.71 -3.10
N LEU A 137 10.43 2.01 -2.09
CA LEU A 137 10.72 1.58 -0.74
C LEU A 137 10.07 0.22 -0.50
N ALA A 138 10.77 -0.69 0.16
CA ALA A 138 10.21 -1.94 0.63
C ALA A 138 9.28 -1.69 1.83
N GLY A 139 8.13 -2.35 1.85
CA GLY A 139 7.20 -2.39 2.97
C GLY A 139 7.03 -3.80 3.53
N ASP A 140 6.06 -4.00 4.43
CA ASP A 140 5.84 -5.30 5.05
C ASP A 140 5.22 -6.33 4.08
N ARG A 141 4.55 -5.88 3.03
CA ARG A 141 3.95 -6.77 2.00
C ARG A 141 4.92 -7.14 0.88
N ASP A 142 6.01 -6.40 0.73
CA ASP A 142 7.01 -6.59 -0.30
C ASP A 142 8.46 -6.49 0.24
N ALA A 143 8.67 -6.94 1.47
CA ALA A 143 9.95 -6.81 2.19
C ALA A 143 11.17 -7.38 1.44
N TRP A 144 10.99 -8.38 0.58
CA TRP A 144 12.06 -8.95 -0.25
C TRP A 144 12.26 -8.26 -1.59
N LEU A 145 11.60 -7.13 -1.83
CA LEU A 145 11.73 -6.37 -3.08
C LEU A 145 13.19 -5.99 -3.35
N GLU A 146 14.00 -5.83 -2.30
CA GLU A 146 15.45 -5.59 -2.39
C GLU A 146 16.20 -6.65 -3.21
N GLU A 147 15.72 -7.88 -3.28
CA GLU A 147 16.32 -8.93 -4.12
C GLU A 147 16.27 -8.58 -5.61
N ALA A 148 15.32 -7.74 -6.00
CA ALA A 148 15.17 -7.24 -7.37
C ALA A 148 16.08 -6.04 -7.68
N GLN A 149 16.88 -5.56 -6.73
CA GLN A 149 17.69 -4.34 -6.86
C GLN A 149 18.58 -4.36 -8.12
N LEU A 150 19.22 -5.49 -8.43
CA LEU A 150 20.06 -5.61 -9.63
C LEU A 150 19.25 -5.45 -10.92
N VAL A 151 18.01 -5.94 -10.95
CA VAL A 151 17.13 -5.82 -12.13
C VAL A 151 16.53 -4.43 -12.23
N ALA A 152 16.09 -3.86 -11.10
CA ALA A 152 15.51 -2.52 -11.04
C ALA A 152 16.52 -1.44 -11.44
N SER A 153 17.79 -1.55 -11.01
CA SER A 153 18.84 -0.58 -11.32
C SER A 153 19.13 -0.48 -12.83
N ARG A 154 19.06 -1.58 -13.57
CA ARG A 154 19.14 -1.60 -15.05
C ARG A 154 18.02 -0.79 -15.72
N HIS A 155 16.95 -0.49 -14.99
CA HIS A 155 15.82 0.33 -15.42
C HIS A 155 15.84 1.75 -14.85
N GLY A 156 16.91 2.15 -14.14
CA GLY A 156 17.03 3.45 -13.50
C GLY A 156 16.16 3.60 -12.24
N ILE A 157 15.70 2.47 -11.67
CA ILE A 157 14.88 2.45 -10.47
C ILE A 157 15.74 1.97 -9.31
N ARG A 158 15.73 2.70 -8.21
CA ARG A 158 16.39 2.29 -6.96
C ARG A 158 15.39 1.63 -6.03
N ILE A 159 15.84 0.65 -5.26
CA ILE A 159 15.09 0.03 -4.18
C ILE A 159 15.83 0.32 -2.88
N GLY A 160 15.10 0.59 -1.81
CA GLY A 160 15.67 0.74 -0.46
C GLY A 160 14.60 0.63 0.61
N VAL A 161 14.97 0.92 1.84
CA VAL A 161 14.02 1.00 2.98
C VAL A 161 13.66 2.44 3.33
N VAL A 162 14.57 3.38 3.06
CA VAL A 162 14.39 4.81 3.32
C VAL A 162 14.80 5.61 2.10
N TRP A 163 14.05 6.68 1.81
CA TRP A 163 14.51 7.76 0.94
C TRP A 163 14.78 8.98 1.81
N ALA A 164 15.94 9.61 1.64
CA ALA A 164 16.29 10.84 2.34
C ALA A 164 16.94 11.83 1.37
N ASP A 165 16.66 13.11 1.58
CA ASP A 165 17.28 14.24 0.89
C ASP A 165 17.79 15.22 1.95
N SER A 166 19.09 15.13 2.24
CA SER A 166 19.76 15.96 3.24
C SER A 166 19.74 17.45 2.89
N PHE A 167 19.63 17.79 1.60
CA PHE A 167 19.54 19.19 1.17
C PHE A 167 18.16 19.78 1.48
N ARG A 168 17.11 18.95 1.44
CA ARG A 168 15.73 19.38 1.69
C ARG A 168 15.24 19.08 3.11
N GLY A 169 16.05 18.40 3.93
CA GLY A 169 15.62 17.91 5.24
C GLY A 169 14.33 17.11 5.13
N ALA A 170 14.25 16.15 4.22
CA ALA A 170 13.06 15.34 4.02
C ALA A 170 13.42 13.86 4.00
N SER A 171 12.64 13.05 4.70
CA SER A 171 12.76 11.60 4.67
C SER A 171 11.41 10.91 4.49
N VAL A 172 11.43 9.82 3.72
CA VAL A 172 10.26 8.99 3.46
C VAL A 172 10.59 7.59 3.92
N ARG A 173 9.73 7.07 4.80
CA ARG A 173 9.84 5.74 5.40
C ARG A 173 8.51 5.01 5.24
N HIS A 174 8.53 3.69 5.19
CA HIS A 174 7.28 2.94 5.18
C HIS A 174 6.75 2.79 6.61
N GLY A 175 5.43 2.99 6.80
CA GLY A 175 4.82 3.04 8.13
C GLY A 175 4.98 1.75 8.95
N HIS A 176 5.25 0.61 8.31
CA HIS A 176 5.42 -0.68 8.98
C HIS A 176 6.56 -0.70 10.01
N GLU A 177 7.54 0.20 9.88
CA GLU A 177 8.61 0.33 10.87
C GLU A 177 8.08 0.77 12.24
N PHE A 178 6.86 1.33 12.27
CA PHE A 178 6.16 1.80 13.45
C PHE A 178 4.90 0.98 13.77
N ASP A 179 4.69 -0.17 13.13
CA ASP A 179 3.57 -1.07 13.44
C ASP A 179 4.10 -2.29 14.23
N PRO A 180 3.67 -2.49 15.48
CA PRO A 180 4.18 -3.55 16.35
C PRO A 180 3.84 -4.95 15.84
N PHE A 181 2.91 -5.09 14.89
CA PHE A 181 2.60 -6.37 14.26
C PHE A 181 3.49 -6.67 13.05
N THR A 182 4.28 -5.70 12.59
CA THR A 182 5.21 -5.82 11.46
C THR A 182 6.68 -5.66 11.84
N SER A 183 6.98 -5.27 13.08
CA SER A 183 8.33 -5.28 13.66
C SER A 183 8.42 -6.28 14.81
N GLY A 184 9.59 -6.90 14.98
CA GLY A 184 9.91 -7.71 16.16
C GLY A 184 10.73 -6.89 17.15
N ASP A 185 10.62 -7.21 18.45
CA ASP A 185 11.42 -6.57 19.49
C ASP A 185 12.92 -6.84 19.27
N GLY A 186 13.70 -5.78 19.05
CA GLY A 186 15.16 -5.83 19.13
C GLY A 186 15.90 -6.54 17.99
N GLU A 187 15.23 -7.26 17.10
CA GLU A 187 15.84 -7.64 15.83
C GLU A 187 16.00 -6.38 14.99
N SER A 188 17.26 -6.02 14.72
CA SER A 188 17.58 -4.88 13.87
C SER A 188 16.69 -4.91 12.64
N ALA A 189 16.04 -3.80 12.30
CA ALA A 189 15.33 -3.64 11.03
C ALA A 189 16.23 -3.98 9.81
N ALA A 190 17.55 -4.12 10.02
CA ALA A 190 18.52 -4.61 9.05
C ALA A 190 18.51 -6.14 8.83
N ALA A 191 17.87 -6.94 9.68
CA ALA A 191 17.77 -8.38 9.49
C ALA A 191 16.95 -8.65 8.23
N ARG A 192 17.58 -9.27 7.23
CA ARG A 192 16.92 -9.59 5.96
C ARG A 192 15.69 -10.46 6.24
N PRO A 193 14.57 -10.28 5.53
CA PRO A 193 13.35 -11.08 5.73
C PRO A 193 13.56 -12.60 5.65
N ARG A 194 14.66 -13.07 5.05
CA ARG A 194 15.04 -14.49 4.91
C ARG A 194 15.75 -15.08 6.13
N ASP A 195 16.21 -14.22 7.03
CA ASP A 195 17.06 -14.57 8.15
C ASP A 195 16.31 -14.50 9.49
N ARG A 196 15.04 -14.09 9.46
CA ARG A 196 14.13 -14.04 10.60
C ARG A 196 12.90 -14.93 10.42
N GLY A 197 12.19 -15.18 11.51
CA GLY A 197 10.84 -15.73 11.49
C GLY A 197 9.81 -14.77 10.87
N PRO A 198 8.58 -15.23 10.60
CA PRO A 198 7.52 -14.35 10.12
C PRO A 198 7.16 -13.30 11.18
N THR A 199 6.77 -12.11 10.74
CA THR A 199 6.02 -11.19 11.60
C THR A 199 4.57 -11.67 11.75
N LEU A 200 3.86 -11.16 12.76
CA LEU A 200 2.44 -11.48 12.91
C LEU A 200 1.63 -11.06 11.67
N ALA A 201 1.95 -9.91 11.08
CA ALA A 201 1.32 -9.45 9.85
C ALA A 201 1.59 -10.37 8.65
N GLU A 202 2.82 -10.88 8.50
CA GLU A 202 3.17 -11.84 7.45
C GLU A 202 2.46 -13.17 7.64
N SER A 203 2.43 -13.68 8.88
CA SER A 203 1.71 -14.89 9.25
C SER A 203 0.22 -14.78 8.94
N LEU A 204 -0.44 -13.68 9.31
CA LEU A 204 -1.85 -13.45 8.99
C LEU A 204 -2.10 -13.35 7.47
N ALA A 205 -1.26 -12.63 6.74
CA ALA A 205 -1.42 -12.51 5.29
C ALA A 205 -1.33 -13.86 4.58
N VAL A 206 -0.34 -14.67 4.96
CA VAL A 206 -0.03 -15.93 4.28
C VAL A 206 -0.86 -17.09 4.81
N ASP A 207 -0.79 -17.35 6.11
CA ASP A 207 -1.36 -18.55 6.71
C ASP A 207 -2.87 -18.44 6.98
N LEU A 208 -3.41 -17.22 7.13
CA LEU A 208 -4.84 -16.97 7.21
C LEU A 208 -5.41 -16.49 5.87
N VAL A 209 -5.06 -15.29 5.41
CA VAL A 209 -5.77 -14.62 4.30
C VAL A 209 -5.54 -15.33 2.96
N ALA A 210 -4.30 -15.65 2.59
CA ALA A 210 -4.02 -16.33 1.34
C ALA A 210 -4.58 -17.76 1.32
N ARG A 211 -4.49 -18.46 2.46
CA ARG A 211 -5.10 -19.79 2.64
C ARG A 211 -6.62 -19.76 2.48
N PHE A 212 -7.29 -18.87 3.21
CA PHE A 212 -8.73 -18.67 3.12
C PHE A 212 -9.16 -18.29 1.70
N GLY A 213 -8.43 -17.36 1.06
CA GLY A 213 -8.66 -16.97 -0.32
C GLY A 213 -8.51 -18.12 -1.30
N ALA A 214 -7.52 -18.99 -1.13
CA ALA A 214 -7.35 -20.17 -1.98
C ALA A 214 -8.48 -21.20 -1.79
N MET A 215 -8.96 -21.40 -0.56
CA MET A 215 -10.13 -22.25 -0.30
C MET A 215 -11.37 -21.74 -1.02
N LEU A 216 -11.57 -20.41 -1.02
CA LEU A 216 -12.65 -19.75 -1.76
C LEU A 216 -12.48 -19.87 -3.28
N ALA A 217 -11.28 -19.57 -3.79
CA ALA A 217 -10.97 -19.61 -5.22
C ALA A 217 -11.07 -21.03 -5.83
N ALA A 218 -10.90 -22.09 -5.02
CA ALA A 218 -11.13 -23.47 -5.44
C ALA A 218 -12.60 -23.76 -5.84
N ARG A 219 -13.53 -22.81 -5.62
CA ARG A 219 -14.90 -22.84 -6.12
C ARG A 219 -15.13 -21.71 -7.12
N PRO A 220 -14.97 -21.97 -8.43
CA PRO A 220 -15.11 -20.94 -9.46
C PRO A 220 -16.47 -20.23 -9.47
N ARG A 221 -17.54 -20.91 -9.06
CA ARG A 221 -18.90 -20.32 -8.98
C ARG A 221 -19.02 -19.24 -7.91
N ASP A 222 -18.34 -19.40 -6.77
CA ASP A 222 -18.47 -18.50 -5.61
C ASP A 222 -17.38 -17.43 -5.58
N TRP A 223 -16.31 -17.64 -6.36
CA TRP A 223 -15.14 -16.77 -6.36
C TRP A 223 -15.45 -15.30 -6.73
N PRO A 224 -16.24 -14.99 -7.78
CA PRO A 224 -16.55 -13.59 -8.10
C PRO A 224 -17.19 -12.82 -6.94
N VAL A 225 -18.03 -13.49 -6.13
CA VAL A 225 -18.75 -12.90 -5.00
C VAL A 225 -17.86 -12.77 -3.76
N THR A 226 -16.95 -13.72 -3.56
CA THR A 226 -16.10 -13.79 -2.35
C THR A 226 -14.73 -13.14 -2.53
N ARG A 227 -14.30 -12.87 -3.77
CA ARG A 227 -13.04 -12.18 -4.06
C ARG A 227 -12.94 -10.79 -3.43
N PRO A 228 -13.99 -9.93 -3.42
CA PRO A 228 -13.94 -8.64 -2.73
C PRO A 228 -13.67 -8.78 -1.23
N LEU A 229 -14.15 -9.85 -0.59
CA LEU A 229 -13.82 -10.13 0.82
C LEU A 229 -12.32 -10.40 0.98
N VAL A 230 -11.74 -11.26 0.14
CA VAL A 230 -10.29 -11.55 0.20
C VAL A 230 -9.46 -10.28 -0.02
N ALA A 231 -9.87 -9.44 -0.97
CA ALA A 231 -9.21 -8.15 -1.21
C ALA A 231 -9.31 -7.21 0.00
N ALA A 232 -10.49 -7.15 0.64
CA ALA A 232 -10.68 -6.36 1.86
C ALA A 232 -9.79 -6.86 3.00
N LEU A 233 -9.74 -8.18 3.23
CA LEU A 233 -8.91 -8.78 4.28
C LEU A 233 -7.40 -8.55 4.03
N ALA A 234 -6.94 -8.73 2.79
CA ALA A 234 -5.54 -8.54 2.42
C ALA A 234 -5.06 -7.09 2.63
N GLY A 235 -5.94 -6.12 2.37
CA GLY A 235 -5.67 -4.70 2.60
C GLY A 235 -5.90 -4.22 4.03
N THR A 236 -6.18 -5.11 4.98
CA THR A 236 -6.51 -4.76 6.37
C THR A 236 -5.33 -5.03 7.29
N ARG A 237 -5.13 -4.14 8.29
CA ARG A 237 -4.12 -4.34 9.34
C ARG A 237 -4.44 -5.56 10.20
N PRO A 238 -3.43 -6.23 10.78
CA PRO A 238 -3.61 -7.40 11.65
C PRO A 238 -4.77 -7.30 12.65
N ALA A 239 -4.78 -6.25 13.48
CA ALA A 239 -5.81 -6.04 14.51
C ALA A 239 -7.24 -5.81 13.94
N ALA A 240 -7.36 -5.39 12.68
CA ALA A 240 -8.64 -5.05 12.07
C ALA A 240 -9.24 -6.17 11.21
N VAL A 241 -8.53 -7.30 11.01
CA VAL A 241 -8.96 -8.41 10.15
C VAL A 241 -10.32 -8.98 10.59
N ALA A 242 -10.50 -9.22 11.89
CA ALA A 242 -11.77 -9.73 12.46
C ALA A 242 -12.93 -8.76 12.20
N ALA A 243 -12.71 -7.46 12.38
CA ALA A 243 -13.72 -6.43 12.11
C ALA A 243 -14.07 -6.34 10.63
N ALA A 244 -13.09 -6.48 9.73
CA ALA A 244 -13.31 -6.50 8.29
C ALA A 244 -14.18 -7.70 7.85
N PHE A 245 -13.88 -8.90 8.35
CA PHE A 245 -14.70 -10.09 8.08
C PHE A 245 -16.14 -9.92 8.57
N ARG A 246 -16.33 -9.46 9.81
CA ARG A 246 -17.66 -9.17 10.39
C ARG A 246 -18.44 -8.13 9.59
N ARG A 247 -17.81 -7.03 9.16
CA ARG A 247 -18.45 -6.02 8.30
C ARG A 247 -18.91 -6.60 6.96
N TRP A 248 -18.11 -7.45 6.33
CA TRP A 248 -18.53 -8.13 5.11
C TRP A 248 -19.74 -9.03 5.36
N ARG A 249 -19.70 -9.82 6.45
CA ARG A 249 -20.78 -10.73 6.83
C ARG A 249 -22.11 -10.01 7.06
N MET A 250 -22.09 -8.86 7.74
CA MET A 250 -23.30 -8.05 7.95
C MET A 250 -23.91 -7.51 6.64
N ARG A 251 -23.09 -7.30 5.61
CA ARG A 251 -23.56 -6.80 4.29
C ARG A 251 -23.98 -7.93 3.36
N ALA A 252 -23.42 -9.12 3.54
CA ALA A 252 -23.79 -10.30 2.79
C ALA A 252 -25.11 -10.87 3.37
N ALA A 253 -26.24 -10.37 2.90
CA ALA A 253 -27.59 -10.73 3.35
C ALA A 253 -27.86 -12.25 3.42
N ALA A 254 -27.13 -13.04 2.62
CA ALA A 254 -26.98 -14.48 2.77
C ALA A 254 -25.52 -14.86 2.53
N ALA A 255 -24.63 -14.61 3.50
CA ALA A 255 -23.30 -15.20 3.46
C ALA A 255 -23.47 -16.73 3.36
N PRO A 256 -22.91 -17.38 2.32
CA PRO A 256 -23.03 -18.84 2.22
C PRO A 256 -22.42 -19.46 3.48
N VAL A 257 -23.12 -20.39 4.14
CA VAL A 257 -22.63 -21.16 5.31
C VAL A 257 -21.20 -21.66 5.09
N MET A 258 -20.92 -22.07 3.85
CA MET A 258 -19.60 -22.48 3.38
C MET A 258 -18.48 -21.44 3.61
N VAL A 259 -18.73 -20.13 3.51
CA VAL A 259 -17.71 -19.09 3.76
C VAL A 259 -17.33 -19.07 5.24
N GLU A 260 -18.31 -19.22 6.13
CA GLU A 260 -18.07 -19.27 7.57
C GLU A 260 -17.29 -20.52 8.00
N ASP A 261 -17.64 -21.68 7.44
CA ASP A 261 -16.92 -22.94 7.71
C ASP A 261 -15.46 -22.86 7.24
N ARG A 262 -15.24 -22.29 6.05
CA ARG A 262 -13.89 -22.07 5.52
C ARG A 262 -13.11 -21.04 6.32
N TRP A 263 -13.79 -20.01 6.82
CA TRP A 263 -13.18 -19.02 7.70
C TRP A 263 -12.71 -19.68 9.00
N ARG A 264 -13.58 -20.43 9.69
CA ARG A 264 -13.23 -21.18 10.90
C ARG A 264 -12.05 -22.12 10.67
N THR A 265 -12.12 -22.91 9.60
CA THR A 265 -11.03 -23.82 9.20
C THR A 265 -9.70 -23.08 8.97
N ALA A 266 -9.74 -21.91 8.32
CA ALA A 266 -8.55 -21.10 8.07
C ALA A 266 -7.99 -20.47 9.35
N VAL A 267 -8.85 -20.00 10.26
CA VAL A 267 -8.46 -19.45 11.58
C VAL A 267 -7.81 -20.53 12.43
N ASP A 268 -8.41 -21.72 12.55
CA ASP A 268 -7.84 -22.82 13.33
C ASP A 268 -6.49 -23.29 12.78
N ALA A 269 -6.36 -23.30 11.46
CA ALA A 269 -5.12 -23.68 10.80
C ALA A 269 -4.02 -22.62 10.95
N TRP A 270 -4.38 -21.33 10.87
CA TRP A 270 -3.47 -20.22 11.14
C TRP A 270 -3.02 -20.22 12.59
N TRP A 271 -3.94 -20.35 13.56
CA TRP A 271 -3.59 -20.36 14.99
C TRP A 271 -2.59 -21.47 15.32
N ARG A 272 -2.84 -22.71 14.88
CA ARG A 272 -1.90 -23.83 15.08
C ARG A 272 -0.52 -23.55 14.47
N GLU A 273 -0.48 -22.97 13.28
CA GLU A 273 0.77 -22.61 12.61
C GLU A 273 1.51 -21.50 13.34
N ALA A 274 0.80 -20.46 13.78
CA ALA A 274 1.34 -19.34 14.53
C ALA A 274 1.89 -19.78 15.89
N ARG A 275 1.22 -20.71 16.60
CA ARG A 275 1.75 -21.29 17.85
C ARG A 275 3.04 -22.08 17.63
N ARG A 276 3.16 -22.76 16.47
CA ARG A 276 4.37 -23.51 16.10
C ARG A 276 5.52 -22.60 15.69
N THR A 277 5.25 -21.58 14.90
CA THR A 277 6.27 -20.69 14.31
C THR A 277 6.63 -19.50 15.18
N ARG A 278 5.74 -19.12 16.11
CA ARG A 278 5.86 -17.98 17.03
C ARG A 278 6.22 -16.70 16.27
N PRO A 279 5.29 -16.16 15.45
CA PRO A 279 5.58 -14.97 14.68
C PRO A 279 5.97 -13.81 15.60
N THR A 280 6.93 -13.00 15.15
CA THR A 280 7.42 -11.86 15.93
C THR A 280 6.38 -10.74 15.98
N CYS A 281 6.28 -10.09 17.13
CA CYS A 281 5.40 -8.96 17.37
C CYS A 281 5.96 -8.18 18.56
N GLY A 282 5.99 -6.85 18.48
CA GLY A 282 6.48 -5.97 19.54
C GLY A 282 5.40 -5.56 20.56
N VAL A 283 4.56 -6.50 20.99
CA VAL A 283 3.54 -6.26 22.03
C VAL A 283 3.78 -7.16 23.23
N GLU A 284 3.44 -6.65 24.43
CA GLU A 284 3.74 -7.31 25.71
C GLU A 284 2.80 -8.47 26.09
N TYR A 285 1.72 -8.68 25.31
CA TYR A 285 0.74 -9.74 25.53
C TYR A 285 0.84 -10.81 24.45
N ASP A 286 0.16 -11.96 24.59
CA ASP A 286 0.10 -12.97 23.53
C ASP A 286 -0.82 -12.50 22.39
N PRO A 287 -0.26 -12.02 21.26
CA PRO A 287 -1.09 -11.45 20.22
C PRO A 287 -1.75 -12.54 19.36
N VAL A 288 -1.19 -13.77 19.36
CA VAL A 288 -1.70 -14.88 18.57
C VAL A 288 -3.03 -15.35 19.16
N ASP A 289 -3.08 -15.59 20.47
CA ASP A 289 -4.31 -16.04 21.12
C ASP A 289 -5.38 -14.94 21.10
N THR A 290 -4.99 -13.70 21.38
CA THR A 290 -5.91 -12.55 21.35
C THR A 290 -6.56 -12.36 19.98
N ILE A 291 -5.77 -12.41 18.90
CA ILE A 291 -6.30 -12.28 17.53
C ILE A 291 -7.12 -13.52 17.15
N ALA A 292 -6.68 -14.74 17.51
CA ALA A 292 -7.45 -15.96 17.21
C ALA A 292 -8.84 -15.93 17.84
N THR A 293 -8.95 -15.54 19.11
CA THR A 293 -10.25 -15.35 19.79
C THR A 293 -11.13 -14.35 19.05
N ALA A 294 -10.59 -13.21 18.64
CA ALA A 294 -11.33 -12.20 17.90
C ALA A 294 -11.80 -12.69 16.51
N LEU A 295 -10.94 -13.42 15.78
CA LEU A 295 -11.26 -14.00 14.47
C LEU A 295 -12.33 -15.09 14.57
N ALA A 296 -12.27 -15.94 15.60
CA ALA A 296 -13.28 -16.96 15.88
C ALA A 296 -14.63 -16.33 16.21
N ALA A 297 -14.65 -15.30 17.07
CA ALA A 297 -15.87 -14.56 17.42
C ALA A 297 -16.51 -13.89 16.19
N ALA A 298 -15.72 -13.36 15.25
CA ALA A 298 -16.23 -12.78 14.02
C ALA A 298 -16.97 -13.80 13.13
N GLY A 299 -16.56 -15.07 13.18
CA GLY A 299 -17.24 -16.19 12.51
C GLY A 299 -18.52 -16.66 13.23
N ALA A 300 -18.58 -16.55 14.55
CA ALA A 300 -19.67 -17.08 15.37
C ALA A 300 -20.84 -16.09 15.58
N ALA A 301 -20.59 -14.77 15.55
CA ALA A 301 -21.58 -13.77 15.95
C ALA A 301 -22.93 -13.91 15.21
N THR A 302 -24.01 -14.20 15.93
CA THR A 302 -25.36 -14.05 15.39
C THR A 302 -25.60 -12.59 15.04
N ILE A 303 -26.34 -12.31 13.96
CA ILE A 303 -26.59 -10.94 13.43
C ILE A 303 -27.11 -9.97 14.52
N ALA A 304 -27.72 -10.50 15.59
CA ALA A 304 -28.31 -9.73 16.69
C ALA A 304 -27.34 -9.33 17.82
N ALA A 305 -26.11 -9.84 17.87
CA ALA A 305 -25.18 -9.46 18.94
C ALA A 305 -24.58 -8.07 18.62
N PRO A 306 -24.74 -7.05 19.49
CA PRO A 306 -24.06 -5.78 19.31
C PRO A 306 -22.57 -6.08 19.17
N ALA A 307 -21.92 -5.46 18.18
CA ALA A 307 -20.50 -5.59 18.01
C ALA A 307 -19.85 -5.12 19.31
N VAL A 308 -19.44 -6.05 20.18
CA VAL A 308 -18.42 -5.74 21.17
C VAL A 308 -17.28 -5.21 20.31
N PRO A 309 -16.93 -3.90 20.44
CA PRO A 309 -15.74 -3.40 19.80
C PRO A 309 -14.66 -4.42 20.15
N PHE A 310 -13.83 -4.79 19.18
CA PHE A 310 -12.53 -5.25 19.60
C PHE A 310 -11.87 -4.01 20.20
N ASP A 311 -12.19 -3.73 21.46
CA ASP A 311 -11.35 -3.01 22.38
C ASP A 311 -10.32 -4.07 22.74
N PRO A 312 -9.15 -4.11 22.06
CA PRO A 312 -8.05 -4.89 22.58
C PRO A 312 -7.94 -4.52 24.07
N PRO A 313 -7.98 -5.52 24.97
CA PRO A 313 -8.38 -5.37 26.36
C PRO A 313 -7.92 -4.05 26.98
N CYS A 314 -8.75 -3.00 26.92
CA CYS A 314 -8.55 -1.63 27.47
C CYS A 314 -7.09 -1.11 27.58
N GLY A 315 -6.20 -1.55 26.69
CA GLY A 315 -4.80 -1.74 27.08
C GLY A 315 -4.01 -2.56 26.07
N LEU A 316 -4.33 -2.44 24.78
CA LEU A 316 -3.23 -2.20 23.86
C LEU A 316 -2.75 -0.77 24.22
N PRO A 317 -1.73 -0.56 25.08
CA PRO A 317 -1.03 0.70 25.00
C PRO A 317 -0.62 0.82 23.53
N ASP A 318 -0.68 2.03 23.01
CA ASP A 318 -0.28 2.29 21.65
C ASP A 318 1.21 1.97 21.50
N CYS A 319 1.50 0.71 21.13
CA CYS A 319 2.82 0.10 21.07
C CYS A 319 3.56 0.60 19.82
N CYS A 320 3.76 1.90 19.72
CA CYS A 320 4.91 2.39 18.97
C CYS A 320 6.00 2.61 20.01
N PRO A 321 7.18 1.96 19.90
CA PRO A 321 8.32 2.45 20.66
C PRO A 321 8.45 3.93 20.33
N ALA A 322 8.57 4.77 21.36
CA ALA A 322 9.02 6.14 21.21
C ALA A 322 10.48 6.09 20.74
N GLY A 323 10.70 5.69 19.48
CA GLY A 323 11.96 5.91 18.82
C GLY A 323 12.23 7.41 18.83
N ASP A 324 13.49 7.80 18.89
CA ASP A 324 13.96 9.18 18.82
C ASP A 324 13.55 9.85 17.48
N VAL A 325 12.27 10.14 17.30
CA VAL A 325 11.74 11.01 16.24
C VAL A 325 12.03 12.48 16.60
N ALA A 326 12.33 12.74 17.89
CA ALA A 326 12.53 14.08 18.46
C ALA A 326 13.74 14.86 17.89
N ALA A 327 14.68 14.21 17.19
CA ALA A 327 15.83 14.89 16.59
C ALA A 327 15.65 15.27 15.10
N VAL A 328 14.55 14.86 14.48
CA VAL A 328 14.38 14.97 13.03
C VAL A 328 13.68 16.29 12.70
N ARG A 329 14.45 17.30 12.27
CA ARG A 329 13.90 18.56 11.70
C ARG A 329 13.23 18.36 10.32
N GLU A 330 12.85 17.14 9.97
CA GLU A 330 12.52 16.73 8.60
C GLU A 330 11.02 16.51 8.38
N ILE A 331 10.58 16.67 7.13
CA ILE A 331 9.26 16.19 6.70
C ILE A 331 9.33 14.66 6.66
N LEU A 332 8.59 13.99 7.55
CA LEU A 332 8.45 12.53 7.58
C LEU A 332 7.16 12.14 6.86
N VAL A 333 7.26 11.42 5.75
CA VAL A 333 6.08 10.90 5.03
C VAL A 333 5.90 9.42 5.31
N LEU A 334 4.76 9.04 5.88
CA LEU A 334 4.39 7.66 6.13
C LEU A 334 3.37 7.16 5.11
N GLY A 335 3.61 5.98 4.54
CA GLY A 335 2.69 5.35 3.60
C GLY A 335 1.31 5.01 4.20
N HIS A 336 1.26 4.73 5.50
CA HIS A 336 0.03 4.54 6.26
C HIS A 336 0.16 5.20 7.63
N PRO A 337 -0.95 5.55 8.32
CA PRO A 337 -0.84 6.09 9.65
C PRO A 337 -0.10 5.08 10.53
N PRO A 338 0.66 5.50 11.53
CA PRO A 338 1.18 4.58 12.52
C PRO A 338 0.00 3.89 13.25
N GLY A 339 0.28 3.02 14.23
CA GLY A 339 -0.76 2.59 15.17
C GLY A 339 -1.52 3.82 15.72
N ALA A 340 -2.73 3.61 16.24
CA ALA A 340 -3.31 4.64 17.12
C ALA A 340 -2.25 4.98 18.20
N GLY A 341 -2.23 6.22 18.69
CA GLY A 341 -1.33 6.69 19.76
C GLY A 341 0.17 6.76 19.57
N THR A 342 0.65 7.04 18.36
CA THR A 342 1.85 7.91 18.23
C THR A 342 1.60 9.36 18.68
N ALA A 343 0.62 9.59 19.56
CA ALA A 343 0.26 10.90 20.10
C ALA A 343 1.41 11.57 20.90
N GLY A 344 2.49 10.83 21.19
CA GLY A 344 3.72 11.34 21.79
C GLY A 344 4.60 12.21 20.86
N VAL A 345 4.34 12.25 19.54
CA VAL A 345 5.10 13.15 18.62
C VAL A 345 4.73 14.63 18.83
N ASN A 346 3.72 14.93 19.64
CA ASN A 346 3.27 16.31 19.89
C ASN A 346 4.14 17.09 20.91
N GLY A 347 5.15 16.46 21.52
CA GLY A 347 6.03 17.10 22.49
C GLY A 347 7.43 17.39 21.95
N ALA A 348 7.66 18.62 21.48
CA ALA A 348 9.00 19.23 21.34
C ALA A 348 9.93 18.80 20.18
N ALA A 349 9.44 18.83 18.94
CA ALA A 349 10.11 19.39 17.76
C ALA A 349 9.21 19.16 16.54
N SER A 350 8.85 20.23 15.84
CA SER A 350 7.89 20.22 14.72
C SER A 350 8.41 19.48 13.48
N ALA A 351 8.53 18.16 13.54
CA ALA A 351 8.60 17.32 12.35
C ALA A 351 7.22 17.33 11.68
N SER A 352 7.12 17.84 10.45
CA SER A 352 5.88 17.81 9.67
C SER A 352 5.61 16.37 9.22
N LEU A 353 4.94 15.60 10.07
CA LEU A 353 4.49 14.24 9.76
C LEU A 353 3.35 14.26 8.75
N VAL A 354 3.52 13.62 7.59
CA VAL A 354 2.49 13.47 6.56
C VAL A 354 2.16 11.99 6.39
N CYS A 355 0.97 11.57 6.82
CA CYS A 355 0.48 10.22 6.59
C CYS A 355 -0.38 10.16 5.32
N LEU A 356 0.02 9.35 4.34
CA LEU A 356 -0.72 9.21 3.08
C LEU A 356 -1.95 8.31 3.22
N GLY A 357 -1.85 7.25 4.03
CA GLY A 357 -3.00 6.36 4.28
C GLY A 357 -4.11 7.05 5.07
N ARG A 358 -5.37 6.82 4.67
CA ARG A 358 -6.52 7.24 5.48
C ARG A 358 -6.73 6.24 6.63
N PRO A 359 -6.96 6.69 7.88
CA PRO A 359 -7.39 5.81 8.95
C PRO A 359 -8.63 4.99 8.53
N GLY A 360 -8.55 3.66 8.61
CA GLY A 360 -9.66 2.76 8.29
C GLY A 360 -9.96 2.54 6.80
N ALA A 361 -9.28 3.21 5.87
CA ALA A 361 -9.41 2.88 4.45
C ALA A 361 -8.63 1.59 4.11
N PRO A 362 -9.16 0.71 3.25
CA PRO A 362 -8.42 -0.46 2.78
C PRO A 362 -7.13 -0.02 2.07
N ARG A 363 -6.01 -0.74 2.29
CA ARG A 363 -4.69 -0.47 1.66
C ARG A 363 -4.69 -0.53 0.11
N SER A 364 -5.82 -0.83 -0.54
CA SER A 364 -5.90 -1.05 -1.99
C SER A 364 -6.12 0.22 -2.83
N VAL A 365 -6.09 1.41 -2.22
CA VAL A 365 -6.17 2.70 -2.94
C VAL A 365 -4.84 3.44 -2.76
N PRO A 366 -4.06 3.65 -3.84
CA PRO A 366 -2.80 4.35 -3.72
C PRO A 366 -3.05 5.79 -3.25
N ALA A 367 -2.37 6.18 -2.18
CA ALA A 367 -2.44 7.54 -1.65
C ALA A 367 -1.21 8.33 -2.09
N THR A 368 -1.40 9.56 -2.56
CA THR A 368 -0.33 10.38 -3.16
C THR A 368 -0.25 11.74 -2.47
N ALA A 369 0.96 12.16 -2.09
CA ALA A 369 1.27 13.55 -1.75
C ALA A 369 2.32 14.13 -2.69
N VAL A 370 2.23 15.45 -2.89
CA VAL A 370 3.11 16.21 -3.76
C VAL A 370 3.65 17.38 -2.95
N PHE A 371 4.98 17.48 -2.87
CA PHE A 371 5.67 18.54 -2.16
C PHE A 371 6.42 19.43 -3.14
N THR A 372 6.18 20.74 -3.03
CA THR A 372 6.85 21.76 -3.83
C THR A 372 7.67 22.68 -2.93
N ARG A 373 8.77 23.23 -3.44
CA ARG A 373 9.67 24.11 -2.68
C ARG A 373 9.00 25.43 -2.24
N HIS A 374 7.84 25.76 -2.79
CA HIS A 374 7.14 27.02 -2.49
C HIS A 374 6.32 26.98 -1.19
N ASP A 375 6.30 25.84 -0.48
CA ASP A 375 5.49 25.63 0.73
C ASP A 375 6.22 25.98 2.04
N GLU A 376 7.48 26.42 2.01
CA GLU A 376 8.28 26.69 3.24
C GLU A 376 7.79 27.90 4.09
N HIS A 377 6.72 28.61 3.72
CA HIS A 377 6.21 29.77 4.48
C HIS A 377 4.73 29.72 4.87
N LEU A 378 4.01 28.62 4.65
CA LEU A 378 2.65 28.48 5.18
C LEU A 378 2.69 27.78 6.55
N ARG A 379 2.82 28.59 7.60
CA ARG A 379 2.24 28.25 8.91
C ARG A 379 0.73 28.08 8.71
N HIS A 380 0.19 27.04 9.35
CA HIS A 380 -1.22 26.66 9.47
C HIS A 380 -2.24 27.73 9.04
N ASP A 381 -2.97 27.45 7.98
CA ASP A 381 -4.40 27.75 7.91
C ASP A 381 -5.13 26.55 7.27
N SER A 382 -6.06 26.02 8.04
CA SER A 382 -6.89 24.86 7.72
C SER A 382 -7.91 25.26 6.64
N LEU A 383 -7.72 24.79 5.41
CA LEU A 383 -8.78 24.85 4.39
C LEU A 383 -9.58 23.54 4.43
N HIS A 384 -10.79 23.65 4.98
CA HIS A 384 -11.91 22.78 4.65
C HIS A 384 -12.29 23.03 3.18
N ASP A 385 -12.38 21.98 2.37
CA ASP A 385 -13.06 22.04 1.07
C ASP A 385 -14.10 20.92 0.98
N GLU A 386 -15.35 21.33 0.80
CA GLU A 386 -16.47 20.49 0.38
C GLU A 386 -16.33 20.09 -1.10
N PRO A 387 -16.95 18.96 -1.54
CA PRO A 387 -16.90 18.54 -2.93
C PRO A 387 -18.03 19.19 -3.74
N ASP A 388 -17.68 20.10 -4.63
CA ASP A 388 -18.62 20.63 -5.62
C ASP A 388 -18.78 19.66 -6.81
N ALA A 389 -20.04 19.31 -7.06
CA ALA A 389 -20.49 18.42 -8.12
C ALA A 389 -20.88 19.23 -9.36
N ALA A 390 -20.18 19.05 -10.48
CA ALA A 390 -20.75 19.11 -11.84
C ALA A 390 -19.67 18.87 -12.88
N ILE A 391 -19.89 17.92 -13.78
CA ILE A 391 -19.82 18.03 -15.25
C ILE A 391 -19.96 16.61 -15.80
N VAL A 392 -21.20 16.27 -16.16
CA VAL A 392 -21.56 15.20 -17.10
C VAL A 392 -22.45 15.86 -18.14
N ALA A 393 -21.95 16.02 -19.37
CA ALA A 393 -22.74 15.96 -20.60
C ALA A 393 -21.86 16.36 -21.79
N SER A 394 -21.72 15.42 -22.73
CA SER A 394 -21.77 15.62 -24.18
C SER A 394 -20.79 14.66 -24.83
N LEU A 395 -21.33 13.60 -25.44
CA LEU A 395 -20.99 13.10 -26.78
C LEU A 395 -21.73 11.76 -26.96
N GLY A 396 -23.01 11.89 -27.30
CA GLY A 396 -23.82 10.81 -27.83
C GLY A 396 -24.97 11.44 -28.57
N HIS A 397 -24.92 11.36 -29.91
CA HIS A 397 -26.03 11.22 -30.86
C HIS A 397 -25.46 11.46 -32.27
N GLY A 398 -25.50 10.44 -33.10
CA GLY A 398 -24.97 10.43 -34.46
C GLY A 398 -25.24 9.11 -35.16
N SER A 399 -26.51 8.74 -35.16
CA SER A 399 -27.25 8.02 -36.21
C SER A 399 -26.52 6.97 -37.06
N SER A 400 -26.92 5.71 -36.85
CA SER A 400 -26.93 4.66 -37.89
C SER A 400 -27.97 5.00 -38.96
N PRO A 401 -27.79 4.52 -40.19
CA PRO A 401 -28.91 3.85 -40.84
C PRO A 401 -28.55 2.46 -41.40
N ALA A 402 -29.61 1.65 -41.43
CA ALA A 402 -29.91 0.41 -42.15
C ALA A 402 -28.99 0.06 -43.36
N MET A 403 -28.48 -1.16 -43.47
CA MET A 403 -29.15 -2.41 -43.93
C MET A 403 -29.37 -2.41 -45.45
N GLU A 404 -28.58 -3.21 -46.19
CA GLU A 404 -29.07 -4.13 -47.23
C GLU A 404 -27.97 -5.04 -47.77
N ALA A 405 -28.43 -6.13 -48.38
CA ALA A 405 -27.78 -7.41 -48.59
C ALA A 405 -26.79 -7.49 -49.75
N ALA A 406 -25.83 -8.43 -49.64
CA ALA A 406 -25.49 -9.48 -50.62
C ALA A 406 -24.54 -10.49 -49.96
#